data_AF-A0A699TUF9-F1
#
_entry.id   AF-A0A699TUF9-F1
#
_cell.length_a   1.000
_cell.length_b   1.000
_cell.length_c   1.000
_cell.angle_alpha   90.00
_cell.angle_beta   90.00
_cell.angle_gamma   90.00
#
_symmetry.space_group_name_H-M   'P 1'
#
loop_
_entity.id
_entity.type
_entity.pdbx_description
1 polymer ?
#
loop_
_entity_poly.entity_id
_entity_poly.type
_entity_poly.pdbx_seq_one_letter_code
_entity_poly.pdbx_strand_id
1 'polypeptide(L)'
;LLKEQQEKEHMRMNEQITRDAEVARIHVEEEIQGMIDSLDRPMTKKQKRDYYMAMIRNNLGWKVKDFKGMTFEEIEAKFAAVWKHVEDFIPIGSKEEANRLKRKGLNLEQEHVKKQKTSKEAPEIEK
;
A
#
# COMPACT_ATOMS: atom_id res chain seq x y z
N LEU A 1 37.90 -21.76 48.74
CA LEU A 1 38.48 -20.40 48.67
C LEU A 1 38.93 -20.02 47.27
N LEU A 2 40.09 -20.43 46.74
CA LEU A 2 40.55 -19.92 45.42
C LEU A 2 39.67 -20.39 44.23
N LYS A 3 39.33 -21.68 44.14
CA LYS A 3 38.45 -22.22 43.08
C LYS A 3 37.04 -21.62 43.09
N GLU A 4 36.48 -21.45 44.29
CA GLU A 4 35.14 -20.89 44.50
C GLU A 4 35.08 -19.40 44.12
N GLN A 5 36.16 -18.65 44.33
CA GLN A 5 36.30 -17.27 43.84
C GLN A 5 36.37 -17.24 42.30
N GLN A 6 37.12 -18.15 41.68
CA GLN A 6 37.21 -18.24 40.23
C GLN A 6 35.87 -18.60 39.56
N GLU A 7 35.09 -19.51 40.16
CA GLU A 7 33.75 -19.85 39.65
C GLU A 7 32.77 -18.68 39.76
N LYS A 8 32.84 -17.91 40.85
CA LYS A 8 32.02 -16.70 41.03
C LYS A 8 32.37 -15.59 40.03
N GLU A 9 33.65 -15.41 39.71
CA GLU A 9 34.13 -14.51 38.65
C GLU A 9 33.61 -14.95 37.28
N HIS A 10 33.70 -16.26 36.97
CA HIS A 10 33.24 -16.81 35.70
C HIS A 10 31.73 -16.65 35.50
N MET A 11 30.93 -16.87 36.55
CA MET A 11 29.49 -16.61 36.52
C MET A 11 29.19 -15.13 36.26
N ARG A 12 29.87 -14.21 36.96
CA ARG A 12 29.71 -12.75 36.72
C ARG A 12 30.07 -12.35 35.29
N MET A 13 31.12 -12.93 34.74
CA MET A 13 31.55 -12.62 33.37
C MET A 13 30.54 -13.11 32.33
N ASN A 14 30.00 -14.32 32.49
CA ASN A 14 28.98 -14.85 31.60
C ASN A 14 27.66 -14.06 31.68
N GLU A 15 27.29 -13.62 32.89
CA GLU A 15 26.16 -12.70 33.08
C GLU A 15 26.39 -11.36 32.37
N GLN A 16 27.59 -10.80 32.42
CA GLN A 16 27.91 -9.55 31.72
C GLN A 16 27.85 -9.71 30.20
N ILE A 17 28.39 -10.81 29.66
CA ILE A 17 28.31 -11.14 28.23
C ILE A 17 26.85 -11.25 27.79
N THR A 18 26.00 -11.87 28.61
CA THR A 18 24.57 -11.99 28.32
C THR A 18 23.88 -10.63 28.30
N ARG A 19 24.17 -9.77 29.30
CA ARG A 19 23.63 -8.40 29.36
C ARG A 19 24.07 -7.54 28.17
N ASP A 20 25.35 -7.60 27.81
CA ASP A 20 25.89 -6.83 26.69
C ASP A 20 25.26 -7.28 25.35
N ALA A 21 25.02 -8.59 25.19
CA ALA A 21 24.31 -9.12 24.03
C ALA A 21 22.82 -8.69 23.99
N GLU A 22 22.14 -8.65 25.14
CA GLU A 22 20.76 -8.13 25.23
C GLU A 22 20.67 -6.64 24.86
N VAL A 23 21.59 -5.81 25.37
CA VAL A 23 21.64 -4.38 25.04
C VAL A 23 21.89 -4.17 23.55
N ALA A 24 22.82 -4.93 22.95
CA ALA A 24 23.06 -4.85 21.51
C ALA A 24 21.84 -5.25 20.68
N ARG A 25 21.07 -6.26 21.13
CA ARG A 25 19.81 -6.66 20.48
C ARG A 25 18.73 -5.59 20.58
N ILE A 26 18.52 -5.03 21.77
CA ILE A 26 17.55 -3.95 22.00
C ILE A 26 17.87 -2.75 21.11
N HIS A 27 19.16 -2.37 21.01
CA HIS A 27 19.57 -1.25 20.18
C HIS A 27 19.20 -1.44 18.70
N VAL A 28 19.45 -2.63 18.15
CA VAL A 28 19.08 -2.95 16.76
C VAL A 28 17.55 -3.00 16.58
N GLU A 29 16.81 -3.53 17.55
CA GLU A 29 15.34 -3.56 17.52
C GLU A 29 14.75 -2.14 17.56
N GLU A 30 15.30 -1.22 18.35
CA GLU A 30 14.88 0.19 18.40
C GLU A 30 15.16 0.95 17.09
N GLU A 31 16.33 0.73 16.48
CA GLU A 31 16.65 1.33 15.17
C GLU A 31 15.68 0.83 14.09
N ILE A 32 15.42 -0.47 14.04
CA ILE A 32 14.47 -1.07 13.10
C ILE A 32 13.05 -0.52 13.34
N GLN A 33 12.61 -0.43 14.61
CA GLN A 33 11.30 0.13 14.93
C GLN A 33 11.20 1.61 14.54
N GLY A 34 12.23 2.41 14.76
CA GLY A 34 12.26 3.81 14.34
C GLY A 34 12.20 4.00 12.82
N MET A 35 12.79 3.07 12.06
CA MET A 35 12.67 3.02 10.60
C MET A 35 11.24 2.65 10.15
N ILE A 36 10.62 1.68 10.83
CA ILE A 36 9.23 1.26 10.57
C ILE A 36 8.25 2.40 10.88
N ASP A 37 8.39 3.05 12.04
CA ASP A 37 7.55 4.17 12.46
C ASP A 37 7.70 5.37 11.51
N SER A 38 8.90 5.55 10.94
CA SER A 38 9.14 6.57 9.93
C SER A 38 8.46 6.25 8.59
N LEU A 39 8.27 4.97 8.28
CA LEU A 39 7.59 4.50 7.07
C LEU A 39 6.07 4.54 7.21
N ASP A 40 5.53 4.26 8.40
CA ASP A 40 4.09 4.31 8.70
C ASP A 40 3.58 5.72 9.05
N ARG A 41 4.41 6.76 8.85
CA ARG A 41 4.00 8.13 9.14
C ARG A 41 2.77 8.50 8.32
N PRO A 42 1.67 8.95 8.96
CA PRO A 42 0.51 9.42 8.24
C PRO A 42 0.90 10.64 7.39
N MET A 43 0.54 10.62 6.12
CA MET A 43 0.77 11.76 5.23
C MET A 43 0.14 13.03 5.83
N THR A 44 0.89 14.13 5.80
CA THR A 44 0.39 15.47 6.15
C THR A 44 -0.76 15.88 5.20
N LYS A 45 -1.64 16.79 5.64
CA LYS A 45 -2.74 17.32 4.79
C LYS A 45 -2.22 17.89 3.47
N LYS A 46 -1.03 18.49 3.48
CA LYS A 46 -0.34 18.99 2.27
C LYS A 46 0.08 17.85 1.33
N GLN A 47 0.77 16.84 1.84
CA GLN A 47 1.19 15.68 1.04
C GLN A 47 -0.02 14.95 0.42
N LYS A 48 -1.09 14.75 1.20
CA LYS A 48 -2.34 14.17 0.69
C LYS A 48 -2.93 15.03 -0.44
N ARG A 49 -2.96 16.34 -0.27
CA ARG A 49 -3.46 17.27 -1.30
C ARG A 49 -2.65 17.17 -2.58
N ASP A 50 -1.32 17.14 -2.48
CA ASP A 50 -0.42 17.04 -3.62
C ASP A 50 -0.59 15.72 -4.37
N TYR A 51 -0.69 14.61 -3.62
CA TYR A 51 -0.99 13.28 -4.16
C TYR A 51 -2.34 13.24 -4.90
N TYR A 52 -3.40 13.74 -4.27
CA TYR A 52 -4.74 13.79 -4.87
C TYR A 52 -4.76 14.62 -6.15
N MET A 53 -4.14 15.80 -6.14
CA MET A 53 -4.01 16.63 -7.35
C MET A 53 -3.24 15.89 -8.45
N ALA A 54 -2.13 15.21 -8.14
CA ALA A 54 -1.38 14.46 -9.13
C ALA A 54 -2.21 13.36 -9.80
N MET A 55 -2.96 12.58 -9.00
CA MET A 55 -3.79 11.50 -9.52
C MET A 55 -4.95 12.02 -10.38
N ILE A 56 -5.61 13.11 -9.96
CA ILE A 56 -6.67 13.77 -10.73
C ILE A 56 -6.13 14.31 -12.05
N ARG A 57 -4.95 14.96 -12.03
CA ARG A 57 -4.31 15.50 -13.24
C ARG A 57 -3.99 14.41 -14.24
N ASN A 58 -3.45 13.28 -13.78
CA ASN A 58 -3.07 12.16 -14.64
C ASN A 58 -4.28 11.49 -15.30
N ASN A 59 -5.42 11.39 -14.59
CA ASN A 59 -6.61 10.69 -15.09
C ASN A 59 -7.56 11.59 -15.89
N LEU A 60 -7.73 12.85 -15.49
CA LEU A 60 -8.75 13.73 -16.07
C LEU A 60 -8.17 14.83 -16.98
N GLY A 61 -6.85 14.90 -17.15
CA GLY A 61 -6.19 15.93 -17.97
C GLY A 61 -6.17 17.33 -17.36
N TRP A 62 -6.37 17.43 -16.04
CA TRP A 62 -6.41 18.72 -15.33
C TRP A 62 -5.01 19.35 -15.21
N LYS A 63 -4.96 20.68 -15.05
CA LYS A 63 -3.74 21.46 -14.82
C LYS A 63 -3.73 22.05 -13.42
N VAL A 64 -2.55 22.40 -12.92
CA VAL A 64 -2.36 22.98 -11.57
C VAL A 64 -3.24 24.21 -11.35
N LYS A 65 -3.40 25.05 -12.38
CA LYS A 65 -4.24 26.26 -12.33
C LYS A 65 -5.71 25.97 -12.03
N ASP A 66 -6.21 24.80 -12.41
CA ASP A 66 -7.61 24.43 -12.25
C ASP A 66 -7.93 24.12 -10.78
N PHE A 67 -6.92 23.81 -9.95
CA PHE A 67 -7.05 23.60 -8.51
C PHE A 67 -6.93 24.89 -7.68
N LYS A 68 -6.70 26.04 -8.33
CA LYS A 68 -6.55 27.33 -7.64
C LYS A 68 -7.91 27.76 -7.08
N GLY A 69 -7.97 28.04 -5.78
CA GLY A 69 -9.21 28.41 -5.09
C GLY A 69 -10.08 27.24 -4.65
N MET A 70 -9.71 26.00 -5.01
CA MET A 70 -10.38 24.80 -4.50
C MET A 70 -9.93 24.46 -3.08
N THR A 71 -10.92 24.15 -2.25
CA THR A 71 -10.74 23.60 -0.89
C THR A 71 -10.16 22.19 -0.94
N PHE A 72 -9.67 21.70 0.20
CA PHE A 72 -9.13 20.34 0.28
C PHE A 72 -10.24 19.29 0.08
N GLU A 73 -11.42 19.58 0.60
CA GLU A 73 -12.59 18.71 0.60
C GLU A 73 -13.16 18.53 -0.82
N GLU A 74 -13.15 19.58 -1.64
CA GLU A 74 -13.50 19.49 -3.07
C GLU A 74 -12.49 18.64 -3.86
N ILE A 75 -11.19 18.75 -3.54
CA ILE A 75 -10.13 17.95 -4.15
C ILE A 75 -10.28 16.48 -3.74
N GLU A 76 -10.59 16.22 -2.47
CA GLU A 76 -10.81 14.88 -1.94
C GLU A 76 -12.03 14.20 -2.58
N ALA A 77 -13.13 14.93 -2.77
CA ALA A 77 -14.30 14.42 -3.47
C ALA A 77 -14.00 14.03 -4.92
N LYS A 78 -13.21 14.86 -5.64
CA LYS A 78 -12.76 14.54 -7.00
C LYS A 78 -11.82 13.34 -7.03
N PHE A 79 -10.90 13.26 -6.06
CA PHE A 79 -10.02 12.12 -5.93
C PHE A 79 -10.82 10.83 -5.71
N ALA A 80 -11.82 10.84 -4.84
CA ALA A 80 -12.68 9.67 -4.60
C ALA A 80 -13.39 9.20 -5.88
N ALA A 81 -13.85 10.13 -6.72
CA ALA A 81 -14.45 9.80 -8.01
C ALA A 81 -13.43 9.12 -8.97
N VAL A 82 -12.20 9.63 -9.04
CA VAL A 82 -11.13 9.01 -9.83
C VAL A 82 -10.71 7.65 -9.25
N TRP A 83 -10.58 7.54 -7.93
CA TRP A 83 -10.20 6.32 -7.24
C TRP A 83 -11.20 5.20 -7.46
N LYS A 84 -12.52 5.51 -7.51
CA LYS A 84 -13.56 4.52 -7.86
C LYS A 84 -13.33 3.90 -9.23
N HIS A 85 -12.93 4.71 -10.21
CA HIS A 85 -12.62 4.22 -11.54
C HIS A 85 -11.37 3.33 -11.52
N VAL A 86 -10.29 3.77 -10.84
CA VAL A 86 -9.04 3.00 -10.71
C VAL A 86 -9.26 1.66 -9.99
N GLU A 87 -10.05 1.64 -8.91
CA GLU A 87 -10.43 0.42 -8.19
C GLU A 87 -11.10 -0.59 -9.13
N ASP A 88 -11.91 -0.12 -10.08
CA ASP A 88 -12.61 -1.00 -11.03
C ASP A 88 -11.67 -1.62 -12.09
N PHE A 89 -10.42 -1.14 -12.22
CA PHE A 89 -9.37 -1.77 -13.04
C PHE A 89 -8.41 -2.67 -12.26
N ILE A 90 -8.49 -2.72 -10.93
CA ILE A 90 -7.72 -3.70 -10.15
C ILE A 90 -8.33 -5.08 -10.44
N PRO A 91 -7.57 -6.04 -11.02
CA PRO A 91 -8.11 -7.32 -11.46
C PRO A 91 -8.87 -8.04 -10.35
N ILE A 92 -10.05 -8.56 -10.70
CA ILE A 92 -10.81 -9.53 -9.92
C ILE A 92 -9.86 -10.70 -9.62
N GLY A 93 -9.42 -10.84 -8.36
CA GLY A 93 -8.42 -11.81 -7.93
C GLY A 93 -7.33 -11.24 -7.02
N SER A 94 -7.22 -9.92 -6.85
CA SER A 94 -6.29 -9.32 -5.88
C SER A 94 -6.78 -9.52 -4.43
N LYS A 95 -5.86 -9.71 -3.48
CA LYS A 95 -6.16 -9.89 -2.03
C LYS A 95 -6.99 -8.73 -1.43
N GLU A 96 -6.96 -7.57 -2.07
CA GLU A 96 -7.73 -6.37 -1.71
C GLU A 96 -9.21 -6.42 -2.15
N GLU A 97 -9.56 -7.26 -3.13
CA GLU A 97 -10.94 -7.43 -3.62
C GLU A 97 -11.89 -7.98 -2.54
N ALA A 98 -11.39 -8.81 -1.62
CA ALA A 98 -12.20 -9.40 -0.54
C ALA A 98 -12.86 -8.33 0.35
N ASN A 99 -12.22 -7.16 0.49
CA ASN A 99 -12.78 -6.01 1.21
C ASN A 99 -13.80 -5.21 0.36
N ARG A 100 -13.71 -5.26 -0.98
CA ARG A 100 -14.65 -4.63 -1.93
C ARG A 100 -15.98 -5.38 -2.03
N LEU A 101 -15.97 -6.71 -2.10
CA LEU A 101 -17.18 -7.54 -2.20
C LEU A 101 -18.07 -7.37 -0.96
N LYS A 102 -17.48 -7.17 0.23
CA LYS A 102 -18.25 -6.94 1.46
C LYS A 102 -18.94 -5.57 1.52
N ARG A 103 -18.47 -4.57 0.75
CA ARG A 103 -19.13 -3.25 0.61
C ARG A 103 -20.14 -3.23 -0.52
N LYS A 104 -19.92 -3.99 -1.59
CA LYS A 104 -20.87 -4.14 -2.70
C LYS A 104 -21.71 -5.39 -2.47
N GLY A 105 -22.80 -5.28 -1.71
CA GLY A 105 -23.89 -6.26 -1.66
C GLY A 105 -24.68 -6.30 -2.98
N LEU A 106 -23.99 -6.60 -4.09
CA LEU A 106 -24.54 -6.57 -5.44
C LEU A 106 -24.93 -7.99 -5.84
N ASN A 107 -26.23 -8.26 -5.79
CA ASN A 107 -26.88 -9.31 -6.59
C ASN A 107 -26.58 -9.00 -8.06
N LEU A 108 -25.65 -9.74 -8.66
CA LEU A 108 -25.42 -9.71 -10.10
C LEU A 108 -26.01 -11.00 -10.67
N GLU A 109 -27.34 -11.02 -10.84
CA GLU A 109 -27.94 -11.94 -11.80
C GLU A 109 -27.28 -11.66 -13.15
N GLN A 110 -26.64 -12.69 -13.69
CA GLN A 110 -25.88 -12.61 -14.92
C GLN A 110 -26.82 -12.23 -16.08
N GLU A 111 -26.87 -10.95 -16.42
CA GLU A 111 -27.43 -10.50 -17.68
C GLU A 111 -26.49 -10.95 -18.81
N HIS A 112 -26.89 -12.05 -19.43
CA HIS A 112 -26.30 -12.66 -20.61
C HIS A 112 -26.23 -11.65 -21.78
N VAL A 113 -25.13 -10.92 -21.93
CA VAL A 113 -24.87 -10.21 -23.19
C VAL A 113 -24.45 -11.22 -24.25
N LYS A 114 -25.46 -11.55 -25.07
CA LYS A 114 -25.37 -12.33 -26.30
C LYS A 114 -24.24 -11.82 -27.21
N LYS A 115 -23.40 -12.78 -27.60
CA LYS A 115 -22.91 -13.00 -28.97
C LYS A 115 -22.34 -11.77 -29.69
N GLN A 116 -21.02 -11.59 -29.61
CA GLN A 116 -20.29 -11.02 -30.75
C GLN A 116 -20.30 -12.05 -31.89
N LYS A 117 -20.94 -11.69 -33.00
CA LYS A 117 -20.80 -12.38 -34.30
C LYS A 117 -19.55 -11.84 -34.98
N THR A 118 -18.53 -12.67 -35.15
CA THR A 118 -17.49 -12.44 -36.16
C THR A 118 -18.09 -12.78 -37.53
N SER A 119 -18.15 -11.82 -38.44
CA SER A 119 -18.57 -12.04 -39.82
C SER A 119 -17.58 -11.38 -40.77
N LYS A 120 -17.05 -12.23 -41.67
CA LYS A 120 -16.51 -11.96 -43.02
C LYS A 120 -15.21 -11.14 -43.09
N GLU A 121 -14.24 -11.43 -43.95
CA GLU A 121 -14.27 -12.09 -45.25
C GLU A 121 -12.83 -12.50 -45.63
N ALA A 122 -12.64 -13.68 -46.23
CA ALA A 122 -11.42 -14.03 -46.96
C ALA A 122 -11.50 -13.44 -48.38
N PRO A 123 -10.36 -13.29 -49.07
CA PRO A 123 -10.13 -14.25 -50.13
C PRO A 123 -8.69 -14.76 -50.21
N GLU A 124 -8.60 -16.00 -50.69
CA GLU A 124 -7.41 -16.75 -51.06
C GLU A 124 -6.55 -16.01 -52.09
N ILE A 125 -5.22 -16.03 -51.89
CA ILE A 125 -4.25 -15.83 -52.97
C ILE A 125 -3.07 -16.80 -52.76
N GLU A 126 -2.64 -17.40 -53.88
CA GLU A 126 -1.41 -18.17 -54.15
C GLU A 126 -1.43 -19.66 -53.75
N LYS A 127 -1.24 -20.65 -54.64
CA LYS A 127 -0.62 -20.71 -55.98
C LYS A 127 -1.28 -21.79 -56.86
#